data_AF-A0A6A5G3P1-F1
#
_entry.id   AF-A0A6A5G3P1-F1
#
_cell.length_a   1.000
_cell.length_b   1.000
_cell.length_c   1.000
_cell.angle_alpha   90.00
_cell.angle_beta   90.00
_cell.angle_gamma   90.00
#
_symmetry.space_group_name_H-M   'P 1'
#
loop_
_entity.id
_entity.type
_entity.pdbx_description
1 polymer ?
#
loop_
_entity_poly.entity_id
_entity_poly.type
_entity_poly.pdbx_seq_one_letter_code
_entity_poly.pdbx_strand_id
1 'polypeptide(L)'
;MQRSMEKREQEDNARGNGEQETSRATNGPQISQQEQPSRKRTYHTSEPSTSSAPQAINVRATRNRSSTPPNFENLHLKIVSRIGELMEELSRTAENHAQAIEARSRFHQRRSDKDGAHVLEKLEKALKKAEVDLEKMKEVLKEVKAQTDAHELMRVLFDGMKSRRGEIFSKATKDCEAIFKAGGLCCGKFFDCVQIENCLTCGDQFHSVCREIGRRSRGRADRCECRVPQTVPTKFRSTDIPQDRCAKVIENRFKKWVKTDKKVSIRVLTADDMKAELGEKLEEFFAAMGKQLPVLKMRNRMILVFLEEDGEEILFFAMLANEYKERKAELITFRYLETVSYINDGELRRNVYDSIIFGYMAFAASIGYKKIHFWACPPDPDDSYLFRGRPAYQTVLDKKKLIEWYTRLLELGKTRGVISNYSQKYNGPKPDEVFELIEHLISDGGFWNKEIGKLFEEKYGCNETSHQQVQKDLRRLIGKKDHPIFYITLAPSEEIEAEEENDLPPISSKIAKTGDVWREFLDDHGLDFTYRETAINATLVILWALIRELCETGQMETPQTAPSVPRLESDSAPSTSSSR
;
A
#
# COMPACT_ATOMS: atom_id res chain seq x y z
N MET A 1 -14.80 43.12 -48.21
CA MET A 1 -14.17 44.31 -48.84
C MET A 1 -13.62 45.18 -47.73
N GLN A 2 -12.30 45.26 -47.56
CA GLN A 2 -11.47 46.44 -47.93
C GLN A 2 -11.96 47.72 -47.25
N ARG A 3 -11.15 48.56 -46.62
CA ARG A 3 -9.70 48.66 -46.34
C ARG A 3 -9.56 49.97 -45.54
N SER A 4 -8.41 50.14 -44.88
CA SER A 4 -7.77 51.45 -44.60
C SER A 4 -8.44 52.36 -43.55
N MET A 5 -7.75 53.25 -42.82
CA MET A 5 -6.34 53.53 -42.51
C MET A 5 -6.41 54.71 -41.51
N GLU A 6 -5.75 54.65 -40.34
CA GLU A 6 -4.58 55.46 -39.96
C GLU A 6 -4.80 56.95 -39.64
N LYS A 7 -4.30 57.34 -38.46
CA LYS A 7 -3.70 58.61 -37.99
C LYS A 7 -3.80 58.62 -36.45
N ARG A 8 -2.77 58.88 -35.62
CA ARG A 8 -1.56 59.72 -35.75
C ARG A 8 -0.61 59.49 -34.56
N GLU A 9 0.70 59.60 -34.85
CA GLU A 9 1.78 60.35 -34.15
C GLU A 9 2.06 60.06 -32.64
N GLN A 10 3.29 60.03 -32.09
CA GLN A 10 4.68 60.30 -32.51
C GLN A 10 5.59 59.77 -31.38
N GLU A 11 6.63 58.97 -31.69
CA GLU A 11 8.06 59.34 -31.68
C GLU A 11 8.72 59.53 -30.30
N ASP A 12 9.62 58.60 -29.95
CA ASP A 12 10.99 58.98 -29.60
C ASP A 12 11.98 57.87 -30.02
N ASN A 13 13.10 58.32 -30.58
CA ASN A 13 13.98 57.59 -31.49
C ASN A 13 15.44 57.86 -31.10
N ALA A 14 16.26 56.83 -30.90
CA ALA A 14 17.72 56.86 -31.11
C ALA A 14 18.28 55.43 -30.94
N ARG A 15 18.61 54.73 -32.04
CA ARG A 15 19.96 54.61 -32.67
C ARG A 15 20.95 53.77 -31.81
N GLY A 16 21.62 52.74 -32.32
CA GLY A 16 21.71 52.19 -33.67
C GLY A 16 22.89 51.20 -33.78
N ASN A 17 22.89 50.47 -34.90
CA ASN A 17 23.98 49.69 -35.54
C ASN A 17 24.45 48.43 -34.79
N GLY A 18 24.45 47.21 -35.33
CA GLY A 18 24.46 46.78 -36.73
C GLY A 18 25.89 46.35 -37.10
N GLU A 19 26.13 45.05 -37.27
CA GLU A 19 27.14 44.50 -38.17
C GLU A 19 26.95 42.97 -38.34
N GLN A 20 26.75 42.58 -39.60
CA GLN A 20 26.95 41.22 -40.09
C GLN A 20 28.45 41.02 -40.31
N GLU A 21 28.99 39.83 -40.05
CA GLU A 21 29.96 39.26 -40.97
C GLU A 21 30.10 37.73 -40.84
N THR A 22 30.47 37.17 -41.98
CA THR A 22 30.51 35.78 -42.40
C THR A 22 31.77 35.03 -41.97
N SER A 23 31.69 33.71 -41.81
CA SER A 23 32.36 32.72 -42.69
C SER A 23 32.97 31.48 -42.00
N ARG A 24 32.78 30.37 -42.74
CA ARG A 24 33.71 29.25 -43.01
C ARG A 24 33.77 28.02 -42.09
N ALA A 25 33.72 26.91 -42.82
CA ALA A 25 33.67 25.51 -42.44
C ALA A 25 35.03 24.89 -42.09
N THR A 26 34.98 23.76 -41.38
CA THR A 26 35.95 22.66 -41.46
C THR A 26 35.25 21.30 -41.30
N ASN A 27 35.76 20.32 -42.05
CA ASN A 27 35.20 18.99 -42.34
C ASN A 27 35.60 17.90 -41.33
N GLY A 28 34.66 16.98 -41.03
CA GLY A 28 34.82 15.51 -40.94
C GLY A 28 35.49 14.88 -39.69
N PRO A 29 35.29 13.56 -39.40
CA PRO A 29 34.75 12.52 -40.29
C PRO A 29 33.58 11.67 -39.74
N GLN A 30 32.90 10.99 -40.69
CA GLN A 30 31.91 9.93 -40.49
C GLN A 30 32.50 8.70 -39.78
N ILE A 31 31.73 8.12 -38.85
CA ILE A 31 31.82 6.69 -38.50
C ILE A 31 30.39 6.11 -38.47
N SER A 32 30.30 4.93 -39.09
CA SER A 32 29.15 4.10 -39.41
C SER A 32 28.13 3.87 -38.29
N GLN A 33 26.85 4.02 -38.63
CA GLN A 33 25.70 3.54 -37.85
C GLN A 33 25.58 2.01 -37.99
N GLN A 34 25.71 1.30 -36.87
CA GLN A 34 25.11 -0.02 -36.69
C GLN A 34 23.84 0.15 -35.86
N GLU A 35 22.73 -0.32 -36.40
CA GLU A 35 21.41 -0.41 -35.78
C GLU A 35 21.50 -1.14 -34.42
N GLN A 36 20.98 -0.52 -33.36
CA GLN A 36 20.69 -1.21 -32.10
C GLN A 36 19.18 -1.31 -31.89
N PRO A 37 18.65 -2.48 -31.48
CA PRO A 37 17.22 -2.69 -31.29
C PRO A 37 16.70 -2.02 -30.02
N SER A 38 15.41 -1.69 -30.06
CA SER A 38 14.62 -1.02 -29.03
C SER A 38 14.78 -1.63 -27.63
N ARG A 39 15.17 -0.79 -26.66
CA ARG A 39 15.19 -1.15 -25.23
C ARG A 39 13.77 -1.34 -24.72
N LYS A 40 13.39 -2.61 -24.50
CA LYS A 40 12.33 -2.98 -23.55
C LYS A 40 12.76 -2.52 -22.14
N ARG A 41 11.91 -1.76 -21.44
CA ARG A 41 12.09 -1.51 -20.00
C ARG A 41 11.84 -2.80 -19.24
N THR A 42 12.91 -3.51 -18.91
CA THR A 42 12.96 -4.50 -17.84
C THR A 42 13.43 -3.80 -16.57
N TYR A 43 12.62 -3.87 -15.50
CA TYR A 43 13.06 -3.48 -14.17
C TYR A 43 14.09 -4.51 -13.70
N HIS A 44 15.36 -4.13 -13.71
CA HIS A 44 16.40 -4.85 -12.99
C HIS A 44 16.50 -4.27 -11.58
N THR A 45 16.30 -5.12 -10.58
CA THR A 45 16.70 -4.87 -9.20
C THR A 45 18.22 -4.72 -9.15
N SER A 46 18.70 -3.48 -9.11
CA SER A 46 20.11 -3.18 -8.86
C SER A 46 20.42 -3.42 -7.39
N GLU A 47 21.46 -4.18 -7.09
CA GLU A 47 22.06 -4.25 -5.76
C GLU A 47 22.49 -2.85 -5.28
N PRO A 48 22.25 -2.47 -4.01
CA PRO A 48 22.67 -1.16 -3.52
C PRO A 48 24.19 -1.10 -3.40
N SER A 49 24.78 -0.19 -4.18
CA SER A 49 26.17 0.23 -4.05
C SER A 49 26.36 0.97 -2.72
N THR A 50 27.38 0.57 -1.98
CA THR A 50 27.79 1.11 -0.69
C THR A 50 28.46 2.47 -0.87
N SER A 51 27.81 3.58 -0.50
CA SER A 51 28.51 4.82 -0.11
C SER A 51 27.52 5.89 0.38
N SER A 52 27.28 5.95 1.69
CA SER A 52 27.14 7.18 2.52
C SER A 52 26.54 6.83 3.89
N ALA A 53 27.33 6.19 4.73
CA ALA A 53 27.00 6.04 6.15
C ALA A 53 27.34 7.34 6.91
N PRO A 54 26.44 7.89 7.75
CA PRO A 54 26.80 8.95 8.68
C PRO A 54 27.79 8.42 9.74
N GLN A 55 28.82 9.21 10.02
CA GLN A 55 29.92 8.85 10.93
C GLN A 55 29.42 8.63 12.36
N ALA A 56 29.85 7.52 12.96
CA ALA A 56 29.55 7.15 14.34
C ALA A 56 30.21 8.12 15.34
N ILE A 57 29.41 8.67 16.24
CA ILE A 57 29.88 9.43 17.41
C ILE A 57 30.51 8.43 18.39
N ASN A 58 31.81 8.57 18.62
CA ASN A 58 32.56 7.77 19.60
C ASN A 58 32.13 8.12 21.04
N VAL A 59 31.27 7.32 21.65
CA VAL A 59 31.04 7.34 23.10
C VAL A 59 31.85 6.23 23.76
N ARG A 60 32.71 6.64 24.69
CA ARG A 60 33.71 5.85 25.41
C ARG A 60 33.03 4.74 26.23
N ALA A 61 33.20 3.48 25.83
CA ALA A 61 32.62 2.32 26.51
C ALA A 61 33.32 2.01 27.84
N THR A 62 32.58 2.10 28.95
CA THR A 62 32.93 1.41 30.20
C THR A 62 32.53 -0.05 30.09
N ARG A 63 33.52 -0.94 29.97
CA ARG A 63 33.34 -2.40 29.91
C ARG A 63 32.79 -2.92 31.24
N ASN A 64 31.51 -3.29 31.29
CA ASN A 64 31.03 -4.30 32.22
C ASN A 64 30.74 -5.59 31.43
N ARG A 65 31.66 -6.56 31.57
CA ARG A 65 31.51 -7.92 31.06
C ARG A 65 30.61 -8.71 32.03
N SER A 66 29.39 -9.04 31.63
CA SER A 66 28.71 -10.26 32.08
C SER A 66 27.47 -10.58 31.21
N SER A 67 27.68 -11.31 30.12
CA SER A 67 26.69 -12.24 29.58
C SER A 67 27.40 -13.17 28.61
N THR A 68 27.55 -14.43 29.00
CA THR A 68 27.95 -15.52 28.11
C THR A 68 27.02 -15.50 26.89
N PRO A 69 27.52 -15.61 25.65
CA PRO A 69 26.64 -15.79 24.49
C PRO A 69 25.75 -17.03 24.71
N PRO A 70 24.54 -17.08 24.13
CA PRO A 70 23.66 -18.23 24.28
C PRO A 70 24.40 -19.50 23.88
N ASN A 71 24.36 -20.54 24.72
CA ASN A 71 24.90 -21.84 24.34
C ASN A 71 24.00 -22.39 23.22
N PHE A 72 24.46 -22.30 21.97
CA PHE A 72 23.77 -22.81 20.79
C PHE A 72 23.32 -24.26 20.99
N GLU A 73 24.13 -25.10 21.64
CA GLU A 73 23.78 -26.50 21.91
C GLU A 73 22.52 -26.60 22.79
N ASN A 74 22.40 -25.75 23.81
CA ASN A 74 21.22 -25.74 24.68
C ASN A 74 19.96 -25.28 23.94
N LEU A 75 20.10 -24.24 23.10
CA LEU A 75 19.01 -23.75 22.25
C LEU A 75 18.57 -24.83 21.26
N HIS A 76 19.53 -25.43 20.55
CA HIS A 76 19.32 -26.47 19.56
C HIS A 76 18.60 -27.68 20.16
N LEU A 77 19.07 -28.18 21.30
CA LEU A 77 18.44 -29.30 22.01
C LEU A 77 16.99 -29.01 22.40
N LYS A 78 16.69 -27.81 22.90
CA LYS A 78 15.32 -27.40 23.26
C LYS A 78 14.40 -27.36 22.04
N ILE A 79 14.87 -26.80 20.93
CA ILE A 79 14.10 -26.73 19.68
C ILE A 79 13.87 -28.13 19.11
N VAL A 80 14.91 -28.97 19.03
CA VAL A 80 14.80 -30.36 18.56
C VAL A 80 13.82 -31.15 19.43
N SER A 81 13.88 -31.02 20.76
CA SER A 81 12.95 -31.65 21.68
C SER A 81 11.51 -31.20 21.41
N ARG A 82 11.29 -29.88 21.29
CA ARG A 82 9.93 -29.35 21.11
C ARG A 82 9.29 -29.77 19.79
N ILE A 83 10.08 -29.86 18.71
CA ILE A 83 9.61 -30.39 17.41
C ILE A 83 9.29 -31.88 17.52
N GLY A 84 10.10 -32.65 18.27
CA GLY A 84 9.81 -34.05 18.58
C GLY A 84 8.45 -34.21 19.27
N GLU A 85 8.19 -33.41 20.31
CA GLU A 85 6.89 -33.38 21.00
C GLU A 85 5.73 -33.02 20.06
N LEU A 86 5.92 -32.04 19.16
CA LEU A 86 4.93 -31.68 18.15
C LEU A 86 4.63 -32.87 17.21
N MET A 87 5.64 -33.62 16.81
CA MET A 87 5.46 -34.81 15.97
C MET A 87 4.71 -35.92 16.69
N GLU A 88 4.98 -36.14 17.98
CA GLU A 88 4.21 -37.09 18.81
C GLU A 88 2.74 -36.65 18.95
N GLU A 89 2.49 -35.36 19.18
CA GLU A 89 1.13 -34.78 19.22
C GLU A 89 0.39 -34.99 17.88
N LEU A 90 1.06 -34.82 16.75
CA LEU A 90 0.51 -35.07 15.40
C LEU A 90 0.26 -36.56 15.15
N SER A 91 1.19 -37.46 15.52
CA SER A 91 1.02 -38.91 15.38
C SER A 91 -0.20 -39.39 16.14
N ARG A 92 -0.34 -38.98 17.40
CA ARG A 92 -1.52 -39.31 18.22
C ARG A 92 -2.82 -38.76 17.63
N THR A 93 -2.78 -37.58 17.01
CA THR A 93 -3.94 -37.00 16.32
C THR A 93 -4.36 -37.86 15.12
N ALA A 94 -3.40 -38.31 14.31
CA ALA A 94 -3.65 -39.23 13.20
C ALA A 94 -4.22 -40.57 13.69
N GLU A 95 -3.63 -41.18 14.72
CA GLU A 95 -4.11 -42.43 15.32
C GLU A 95 -5.55 -42.31 15.83
N ASN A 96 -5.89 -41.21 16.52
CA ASN A 96 -7.24 -40.95 16.99
C ASN A 96 -8.25 -40.84 15.84
N HIS A 97 -7.87 -40.17 14.74
CA HIS A 97 -8.72 -40.10 13.54
C HIS A 97 -8.90 -41.47 12.90
N ALA A 98 -7.84 -42.27 12.77
CA ALA A 98 -7.92 -43.63 12.23
C ALA A 98 -8.85 -44.54 13.06
N GLN A 99 -8.71 -44.51 14.39
CA GLN A 99 -9.59 -45.26 15.29
C GLN A 99 -11.05 -44.80 15.20
N ALA A 100 -11.29 -43.49 15.09
CA ALA A 100 -12.63 -42.92 14.92
C ALA A 100 -13.27 -43.36 13.59
N ILE A 101 -12.50 -43.39 12.50
CA ILE A 101 -12.95 -43.90 11.20
C ILE A 101 -13.32 -45.38 11.31
N GLU A 102 -12.49 -46.19 11.95
CA GLU A 102 -12.74 -47.62 12.12
C GLU A 102 -14.02 -47.89 12.94
N ALA A 103 -14.19 -47.18 14.06
CA ALA A 103 -15.38 -47.29 14.91
C ALA A 103 -16.65 -46.84 14.16
N ARG A 104 -16.57 -45.76 13.39
CA ARG A 104 -17.71 -45.20 12.64
C ARG A 104 -18.06 -46.04 11.42
N SER A 105 -17.07 -46.60 10.71
CA SER A 105 -17.28 -47.56 9.61
C SER A 105 -18.03 -48.80 10.09
N ARG A 106 -17.66 -49.34 11.26
CA ARG A 106 -18.36 -50.48 11.88
C ARG A 106 -19.82 -50.16 12.25
N PHE A 107 -20.11 -48.91 12.62
CA PHE A 107 -21.46 -48.45 12.94
C PHE A 107 -22.31 -48.20 11.67
N HIS A 108 -21.70 -47.62 10.63
CA HIS A 108 -22.39 -47.28 9.38
C HIS A 108 -22.78 -48.53 8.56
N GLN A 109 -22.00 -49.61 8.63
CA GLN A 109 -22.39 -50.91 8.07
C GLN A 109 -23.70 -51.47 8.66
N ARG A 110 -24.16 -50.98 9.82
CA ARG A 110 -25.39 -51.46 10.49
C ARG A 110 -26.61 -50.58 10.24
N ARG A 111 -26.44 -49.33 9.79
CA ARG A 111 -27.51 -48.38 9.43
C ARG A 111 -26.98 -47.42 8.36
N SER A 112 -27.61 -47.43 7.18
CA SER A 112 -27.31 -46.48 6.12
C SER A 112 -28.03 -45.16 6.41
N ASP A 113 -27.33 -44.20 7.04
CA ASP A 113 -27.77 -42.81 7.12
C ASP A 113 -26.75 -41.88 6.44
N LYS A 114 -27.25 -40.79 5.84
CA LYS A 114 -26.42 -39.85 5.06
C LYS A 114 -25.49 -39.02 5.95
N ASP A 115 -25.85 -38.85 7.22
CA ASP A 115 -25.09 -38.07 8.19
C ASP A 115 -23.80 -38.81 8.62
N GLY A 116 -23.84 -40.14 8.72
CA GLY A 116 -22.70 -41.00 9.00
C GLY A 116 -21.62 -40.95 7.92
N ALA A 117 -22.02 -40.98 6.64
CA ALA A 117 -21.11 -40.86 5.50
C ALA A 117 -20.36 -39.52 5.49
N HIS A 118 -21.07 -38.42 5.76
CA HIS A 118 -20.47 -37.09 5.80
C HIS A 118 -19.45 -36.94 6.94
N VAL A 119 -19.76 -37.49 8.12
CA VAL A 119 -18.82 -37.50 9.26
C VAL A 119 -17.57 -38.33 8.94
N LEU A 120 -17.73 -39.48 8.28
CA LEU A 120 -16.61 -40.33 7.88
C LEU A 120 -15.66 -39.61 6.91
N GLU A 121 -16.21 -38.98 5.86
CA GLU A 121 -15.44 -38.20 4.89
C GLU A 121 -14.66 -37.05 5.56
N LYS A 122 -15.27 -36.39 6.55
CA LYS A 122 -14.61 -35.33 7.32
C LYS A 122 -13.43 -35.87 8.14
N LEU A 123 -13.58 -37.04 8.77
CA LEU A 123 -12.51 -37.70 9.52
C LEU A 123 -11.37 -38.16 8.60
N GLU A 124 -11.68 -38.72 7.43
CA GLU A 124 -10.67 -39.13 6.44
C GLU A 124 -9.85 -37.93 5.93
N LYS A 125 -10.51 -36.80 5.66
CA LYS A 125 -9.80 -35.56 5.30
C LYS A 125 -8.90 -35.05 6.43
N ALA A 126 -9.35 -35.15 7.68
CA ALA A 126 -8.56 -34.76 8.84
C ALA A 126 -7.34 -35.68 9.05
N LEU A 127 -7.52 -37.00 8.91
CA LEU A 127 -6.44 -37.99 8.95
C LEU A 127 -5.38 -37.69 7.89
N LYS A 128 -5.80 -37.56 6.62
CA LYS A 128 -4.88 -37.26 5.52
C LYS A 128 -4.10 -35.96 5.75
N LYS A 129 -4.76 -34.93 6.28
CA LYS A 129 -4.08 -33.67 6.66
C LYS A 129 -3.04 -33.92 7.76
N ALA A 130 -3.38 -34.66 8.81
CA ALA A 130 -2.46 -34.96 9.91
C ALA A 130 -1.23 -35.76 9.44
N GLU A 131 -1.41 -36.73 8.53
CA GLU A 131 -0.31 -37.50 7.94
C GLU A 131 0.63 -36.63 7.09
N VAL A 132 0.08 -35.74 6.26
CA VAL A 132 0.87 -34.76 5.47
C VAL A 132 1.62 -33.80 6.39
N ASP A 133 0.96 -33.30 7.44
CA ASP A 133 1.57 -32.42 8.44
C ASP A 133 2.72 -33.14 9.17
N LEU A 134 2.55 -34.42 9.56
CA LEU A 134 3.57 -35.24 10.21
C LEU A 134 4.79 -35.48 9.31
N GLU A 135 4.57 -35.86 8.04
CA GLU A 135 5.67 -36.11 7.11
C GLU A 135 6.49 -34.84 6.86
N LYS A 136 5.82 -33.69 6.71
CA LYS A 136 6.53 -32.41 6.60
C LYS A 136 7.36 -32.11 7.84
N MET A 137 6.83 -32.35 9.04
CA MET A 137 7.59 -32.09 10.26
C MET A 137 8.80 -33.02 10.44
N LYS A 138 8.79 -34.23 9.86
CA LYS A 138 10.00 -35.07 9.78
C LYS A 138 11.10 -34.42 8.94
N GLU A 139 10.73 -33.85 7.78
CA GLU A 139 11.68 -33.10 6.94
C GLU A 139 12.25 -31.89 7.70
N VAL A 140 11.38 -31.11 8.34
CA VAL A 140 11.80 -29.94 9.14
C VAL A 140 12.72 -30.35 10.28
N LEU A 141 12.40 -31.44 11.00
CA LEU A 141 13.27 -31.95 12.08
C LEU A 141 14.65 -32.36 11.56
N LYS A 142 14.72 -32.96 10.37
CA LYS A 142 15.99 -33.33 9.73
C LYS A 142 16.82 -32.09 9.40
N GLU A 143 16.21 -31.07 8.80
CA GLU A 143 16.88 -29.81 8.46
C GLU A 143 17.33 -29.06 9.71
N VAL A 144 16.48 -28.99 10.74
CA VAL A 144 16.78 -28.37 12.04
C VAL A 144 17.96 -29.06 12.73
N LYS A 145 18.01 -30.40 12.73
CA LYS A 145 19.12 -31.16 13.31
C LYS A 145 20.46 -30.90 12.63
N ALA A 146 20.44 -30.52 11.35
CA ALA A 146 21.65 -30.23 10.58
C ALA A 146 22.21 -28.81 10.81
N GLN A 147 21.45 -27.91 11.46
CA GLN A 147 21.89 -26.53 11.66
C GLN A 147 22.94 -26.40 12.74
N THR A 148 23.90 -25.49 12.50
CA THR A 148 24.98 -25.14 13.42
C THR A 148 24.96 -23.66 13.81
N ASP A 149 24.07 -22.88 13.22
CA ASP A 149 23.89 -21.45 13.46
C ASP A 149 22.47 -21.18 14.00
N ALA A 150 22.37 -20.31 15.00
CA ALA A 150 21.11 -20.03 15.70
C ALA A 150 20.09 -19.30 14.82
N HIS A 151 20.56 -18.43 13.93
CA HIS A 151 19.72 -17.67 13.03
C HIS A 151 19.15 -18.59 11.94
N GLU A 152 20.01 -19.42 11.34
CA GLU A 152 19.58 -20.37 10.32
C GLU A 152 18.66 -21.46 10.91
N LEU A 153 18.94 -21.93 12.12
CA LEU A 153 18.05 -22.79 12.90
C LEU A 153 16.65 -22.18 13.04
N MET A 154 16.58 -20.89 13.38
CA MET A 154 15.32 -20.17 13.50
C MET A 154 14.60 -20.08 12.15
N ARG A 155 15.31 -19.68 11.10
CA ARG A 155 14.74 -19.49 9.76
C ARG A 155 14.14 -20.79 9.23
N VAL A 156 14.93 -21.86 9.20
CA VAL A 156 14.52 -23.20 8.74
C VAL A 156 13.30 -23.71 9.51
N LEU A 157 13.28 -23.54 10.84
CA LEU A 157 12.14 -23.96 11.65
C LEU A 157 10.87 -23.22 11.28
N PHE A 158 10.89 -21.89 11.29
CA PHE A 158 9.68 -21.11 11.07
C PHE A 158 9.21 -21.14 9.61
N ASP A 159 10.12 -21.24 8.64
CA ASP A 159 9.77 -21.51 7.24
C ASP A 159 9.14 -22.90 7.07
N GLY A 160 9.68 -23.91 7.75
CA GLY A 160 9.14 -25.27 7.76
C GLY A 160 7.73 -25.37 8.37
N MET A 161 7.47 -24.54 9.38
CA MET A 161 6.15 -24.42 10.02
C MET A 161 5.20 -23.47 9.28
N LYS A 162 5.68 -22.69 8.30
CA LYS A 162 4.89 -21.73 7.53
C LYS A 162 3.70 -22.45 6.87
N SER A 163 2.55 -21.80 6.84
CA SER A 163 1.26 -22.30 6.33
C SER A 163 0.54 -23.39 7.15
N ARG A 164 1.17 -23.96 8.18
CA ARG A 164 0.54 -24.97 9.04
C ARG A 164 -0.39 -24.29 10.05
N ARG A 165 -1.60 -24.84 10.22
CA ARG A 165 -2.66 -24.25 11.05
C ARG A 165 -3.24 -25.29 12.00
N GLY A 166 -3.70 -24.82 13.16
CA GLY A 166 -4.29 -25.63 14.22
C GLY A 166 -3.74 -25.20 15.57
N GLU A 167 -4.42 -25.61 16.64
CA GLU A 167 -4.03 -25.29 18.01
C GLU A 167 -2.64 -25.86 18.36
N ILE A 168 -2.36 -27.10 17.95
CA ILE A 168 -1.08 -27.79 18.15
C ILE A 168 0.07 -27.00 17.53
N PHE A 169 -0.04 -26.61 16.25
CA PHE A 169 0.97 -25.78 15.59
C PHE A 169 1.09 -24.39 16.22
N SER A 170 -0.03 -23.76 16.57
CA SER A 170 -0.03 -22.43 17.20
C SER A 170 0.70 -22.44 18.55
N LYS A 171 0.49 -23.50 19.34
CA LYS A 171 1.19 -23.73 20.60
C LYS A 171 2.69 -23.95 20.35
N ALA A 172 3.05 -24.88 19.45
CA ALA A 172 4.44 -25.16 19.13
C ALA A 172 5.19 -23.92 18.60
N THR A 173 4.57 -23.11 17.73
CA THR A 173 5.13 -21.84 17.25
C THR A 173 5.42 -20.90 18.41
N LYS A 174 4.47 -20.71 19.34
CA LYS A 174 4.65 -19.87 20.53
C LYS A 174 5.77 -20.39 21.44
N ASP A 175 5.83 -21.70 21.65
CA ASP A 175 6.87 -22.34 22.47
C ASP A 175 8.25 -22.14 21.85
N CYS A 176 8.39 -22.38 20.54
CA CYS A 176 9.64 -22.14 19.80
C CYS A 176 10.03 -20.65 19.82
N GLU A 177 9.08 -19.73 19.59
CA GLU A 177 9.34 -18.29 19.71
C GLU A 177 9.87 -17.93 21.11
N ALA A 178 9.29 -18.51 22.17
CA ALA A 178 9.72 -18.27 23.54
C ALA A 178 11.13 -18.82 23.80
N ILE A 179 11.45 -20.02 23.29
CA ILE A 179 12.78 -20.64 23.38
C ILE A 179 13.83 -19.74 22.71
N PHE A 180 13.57 -19.29 21.48
CA PHE A 180 14.48 -18.39 20.77
C PHE A 180 14.63 -17.03 21.45
N LYS A 181 13.53 -16.43 21.91
CA LYS A 181 13.57 -15.18 22.67
C LYS A 181 14.40 -15.34 23.93
N ALA A 182 14.25 -16.43 24.67
CA ALA A 182 15.10 -16.70 25.84
C ALA A 182 16.58 -16.83 25.46
N GLY A 183 16.87 -17.39 24.28
CA GLY A 183 18.21 -17.47 23.67
C GLY A 183 18.72 -16.19 23.01
N GLY A 184 18.04 -15.04 23.16
CA GLY A 184 18.52 -13.77 22.61
C GLY A 184 18.23 -13.55 21.13
N LEU A 185 17.47 -14.43 20.47
CA LEU A 185 17.01 -14.23 19.09
C LEU A 185 15.58 -13.65 19.05
N CYS A 186 15.22 -13.01 17.95
CA CYS A 186 13.93 -12.31 17.82
C CYS A 186 12.77 -13.23 17.37
N CYS A 187 11.87 -12.71 16.53
CA CYS A 187 10.52 -13.24 16.32
C CYS A 187 10.40 -14.39 15.31
N GLY A 188 11.48 -14.80 14.64
CA GLY A 188 11.41 -15.91 13.68
C GLY A 188 10.53 -15.66 12.46
N LYS A 189 10.29 -14.40 12.10
CA LYS A 189 9.37 -14.00 11.03
C LYS A 189 10.08 -13.07 10.05
N PHE A 190 9.52 -12.96 8.85
CA PHE A 190 9.80 -11.92 7.86
C PHE A 190 11.28 -11.75 7.46
N PHE A 191 12.02 -12.85 7.48
CA PHE A 191 13.40 -12.95 7.02
C PHE A 191 13.60 -12.58 5.54
N ASP A 192 12.53 -12.66 4.77
CA ASP A 192 12.46 -12.33 3.34
C ASP A 192 12.43 -10.81 3.08
N CYS A 193 12.07 -9.98 4.06
CA CYS A 193 12.02 -8.53 3.88
C CYS A 193 12.75 -7.68 4.93
N VAL A 194 13.13 -8.24 6.09
CA VAL A 194 13.90 -7.50 7.12
C VAL A 194 15.10 -8.31 7.58
N GLN A 195 16.28 -7.70 7.54
CA GLN A 195 17.52 -8.33 8.01
C GLN A 195 17.63 -8.30 9.54
N ILE A 196 18.37 -9.27 10.08
CA ILE A 196 18.70 -9.33 11.51
C ILE A 196 19.92 -8.47 11.82
N GLU A 197 19.79 -7.65 12.86
CA GLU A 197 20.85 -6.88 13.50
C GLU A 197 21.42 -7.62 14.71
N ASN A 198 22.70 -7.41 14.99
CA ASN A 198 23.38 -7.97 16.17
C ASN A 198 23.69 -6.85 17.16
N CYS A 199 23.20 -6.96 18.40
CA CYS A 199 23.50 -5.97 19.43
C CYS A 199 24.89 -6.20 20.05
N LEU A 200 25.79 -5.23 19.93
CA LEU A 200 27.13 -5.32 20.51
C LEU A 200 27.17 -5.25 22.05
N THR A 201 26.10 -4.75 22.68
CA THR A 201 26.01 -4.58 24.14
C THR A 201 25.50 -5.84 24.85
N CYS A 202 24.43 -6.45 24.32
CA CYS A 202 23.81 -7.62 24.95
C CYS A 202 23.97 -8.93 24.15
N GLY A 203 24.46 -8.87 22.92
CA GLY A 203 24.63 -10.03 22.04
C GLY A 203 23.34 -10.52 21.36
N ASP A 204 22.17 -9.93 21.67
CA ASP A 204 20.90 -10.33 21.05
C ASP A 204 20.91 -10.09 19.53
N GLN A 205 20.26 -10.99 18.79
CA GLN A 205 20.05 -10.92 17.35
C GLN A 205 18.58 -10.60 17.05
N PHE A 206 18.31 -9.50 16.34
CA PHE A 206 16.95 -8.98 16.22
C PHE A 206 16.63 -8.21 14.94
N HIS A 207 15.34 -8.16 14.59
CA HIS A 207 14.85 -7.27 13.55
C HIS A 207 14.65 -5.86 14.09
N SER A 208 15.13 -4.85 13.34
CA SER A 208 14.89 -3.43 13.62
C SER A 208 13.40 -3.13 13.82
N VAL A 209 12.55 -3.67 12.94
CA VAL A 209 11.09 -3.59 13.04
C VAL A 209 10.59 -4.00 14.43
N CYS A 210 11.02 -5.15 14.96
CA CYS A 210 10.60 -5.61 16.28
C CYS A 210 11.04 -4.69 17.41
N ARG A 211 12.17 -3.99 17.28
CA ARG A 211 12.60 -2.95 18.21
C ARG A 211 11.63 -1.76 18.14
N GLU A 212 11.39 -1.24 16.93
CA GLU A 212 10.54 -0.05 16.72
C GLU A 212 9.10 -0.24 17.20
N ILE A 213 8.50 -1.41 16.94
CA ILE A 213 7.14 -1.71 17.42
C ILE A 213 7.10 -2.11 18.91
N GLY A 214 8.25 -2.14 19.61
CA GLY A 214 8.35 -2.40 21.04
C GLY A 214 8.23 -3.88 21.45
N ARG A 215 8.31 -4.82 20.49
CA ARG A 215 8.18 -6.27 20.75
C ARG A 215 9.39 -6.89 21.43
N ARG A 216 10.46 -6.11 21.63
CA ARG A 216 11.67 -6.55 22.33
C ARG A 216 11.68 -6.23 23.83
N SER A 217 10.77 -5.38 24.32
CA SER A 217 10.80 -4.95 25.72
C SER A 217 10.63 -6.14 26.68
N ARG A 218 11.54 -6.26 27.66
CA ARG A 218 11.46 -7.27 28.74
C ARG A 218 11.04 -6.69 30.09
N GLY A 219 10.34 -5.55 30.09
CA GLY A 219 9.88 -4.87 31.31
C GLY A 219 10.90 -3.91 31.92
N ARG A 220 10.67 -3.49 33.18
CA ARG A 220 11.36 -2.35 33.84
C ARG A 220 12.88 -2.50 34.07
N ALA A 221 13.45 -3.69 33.88
CA ALA A 221 14.90 -3.93 33.98
C ALA A 221 15.65 -3.71 32.66
N ASP A 222 14.94 -3.35 31.59
CA ASP A 222 15.46 -3.33 30.23
C ASP A 222 16.23 -2.04 29.92
N ARG A 223 17.56 -2.10 30.03
CA ARG A 223 18.47 -0.96 29.85
C ARG A 223 19.23 -0.97 28.52
N CYS A 224 19.00 -1.94 27.64
CA CYS A 224 19.76 -2.02 26.40
C CYS A 224 19.07 -1.21 25.29
N GLU A 225 19.81 -0.29 24.66
CA GLU A 225 19.29 0.57 23.56
C GLU A 225 18.64 -0.23 22.42
N CYS A 226 19.13 -1.43 22.14
CA CYS A 226 18.54 -2.28 21.10
C CYS A 226 17.08 -2.70 21.37
N ARG A 227 16.59 -2.56 22.60
CA ARG A 227 15.21 -2.89 22.99
C ARG A 227 14.29 -1.67 23.08
N VAL A 228 14.84 -0.47 22.87
CA VAL A 228 14.12 0.80 22.86
C VAL A 228 13.91 1.22 21.40
N PRO A 229 12.68 1.61 20.99
CA PRO A 229 12.45 2.22 19.67
C PRO A 229 13.38 3.41 19.44
N GLN A 230 13.94 3.52 18.24
CA GLN A 230 14.95 4.55 17.91
C GLN A 230 14.42 5.54 16.86
N THR A 231 13.67 5.05 15.89
CA THR A 231 13.21 5.84 14.73
C THR A 231 11.96 6.66 15.08
N VAL A 232 11.05 6.07 15.86
CA VAL A 232 9.76 6.69 16.21
C VAL A 232 9.71 6.90 17.73
N PRO A 233 10.28 8.01 18.25
CA PRO A 233 10.34 8.26 19.70
C PRO A 233 8.97 8.52 20.32
N THR A 234 7.99 8.90 19.51
CA THR A 234 6.60 9.15 19.90
C THR A 234 5.69 8.39 18.96
N LYS A 235 4.86 7.50 19.51
CA LYS A 235 3.84 6.78 18.75
C LYS A 235 2.64 7.70 18.56
N PHE A 236 2.56 8.32 17.39
CA PHE A 236 1.35 9.00 16.96
C PHE A 236 0.31 8.02 16.43
N ARG A 237 -0.93 8.49 16.37
CA ARG A 237 -2.09 7.80 15.82
C ARG A 237 -2.61 8.57 14.62
N SER A 238 -3.32 7.89 13.73
CA SER A 238 -4.07 8.53 12.66
C SER A 238 -5.02 9.60 13.19
N THR A 239 -5.53 9.41 14.41
CA THR A 239 -6.45 10.35 15.07
C THR A 239 -5.81 11.66 15.51
N ASP A 240 -4.48 11.71 15.61
CA ASP A 240 -3.73 12.94 15.89
C ASP A 240 -3.68 13.87 14.67
N ILE A 241 -3.83 13.33 13.46
CA ILE A 241 -3.99 14.14 12.24
C ILE A 241 -5.41 14.74 12.25
N PRO A 242 -5.56 16.05 11.99
CA PRO A 242 -6.88 16.66 11.86
C PRO A 242 -7.73 15.94 10.82
N GLN A 243 -9.03 15.86 11.08
CA GLN A 243 -9.98 15.31 10.12
C GLN A 243 -10.37 16.41 9.12
N ASP A 244 -10.39 16.09 7.82
CA ASP A 244 -10.99 16.97 6.82
C ASP A 244 -12.47 16.63 6.60
N ARG A 245 -13.19 17.51 5.89
CA ARG A 245 -14.60 17.31 5.54
C ARG A 245 -14.85 15.98 4.82
N CYS A 246 -14.00 15.60 3.87
CA CYS A 246 -14.15 14.36 3.11
C CYS A 246 -14.07 13.14 4.04
N ALA A 247 -13.04 13.06 4.87
CA ALA A 247 -12.87 12.01 5.86
C ALA A 247 -14.05 11.92 6.81
N LYS A 248 -14.56 13.05 7.32
CA LYS A 248 -15.75 13.10 8.20
C LYS A 248 -16.98 12.48 7.53
N VAL A 249 -17.27 12.84 6.27
CA VAL A 249 -18.41 12.29 5.52
C VAL A 249 -18.25 10.78 5.31
N ILE A 250 -17.05 10.32 4.94
CA ILE A 250 -16.79 8.89 4.73
C ILE A 250 -16.94 8.13 6.06
N GLU A 251 -16.39 8.64 7.17
CA GLU A 251 -16.51 8.01 8.49
C GLU A 251 -17.96 7.95 8.99
N ASN A 252 -18.74 9.01 8.81
CA ASN A 252 -20.15 9.04 9.21
C ASN A 252 -20.97 8.00 8.44
N ARG A 253 -20.75 7.88 7.13
CA ARG A 253 -21.40 6.86 6.30
C ARG A 253 -20.93 5.46 6.64
N PHE A 254 -19.63 5.29 6.90
CA PHE A 254 -19.05 4.03 7.36
C PHE A 254 -19.75 3.53 8.63
N LYS A 255 -19.86 4.38 9.66
CA LYS A 255 -20.54 4.06 10.94
C LYS A 255 -22.01 3.65 10.74
N LYS A 256 -22.69 4.23 9.74
CA LYS A 256 -24.09 3.90 9.41
C LYS A 256 -24.24 2.55 8.72
N TRP A 257 -23.28 2.16 7.87
CA TRP A 257 -23.40 0.97 7.00
C TRP A 257 -22.69 -0.27 7.53
N VAL A 258 -21.65 -0.11 8.34
CA VAL A 258 -20.84 -1.22 8.82
C VAL A 258 -21.02 -1.36 10.32
N LYS A 259 -21.65 -2.47 10.73
CA LYS A 259 -21.71 -2.86 12.15
C LYS A 259 -20.45 -3.66 12.48
N THR A 260 -19.54 -3.06 13.25
CA THR A 260 -18.29 -3.70 13.67
C THR A 260 -17.79 -3.09 14.97
N ASP A 261 -17.05 -3.90 15.73
CA ASP A 261 -16.25 -3.50 16.88
C ASP A 261 -14.86 -2.95 16.46
N LYS A 262 -14.46 -3.19 15.20
CA LYS A 262 -13.21 -2.68 14.66
C LYS A 262 -13.26 -1.16 14.52
N LYS A 263 -12.22 -0.49 15.00
CA LYS A 263 -12.07 0.95 14.86
C LYS A 263 -11.38 1.27 13.55
N VAL A 264 -12.05 2.08 12.73
CA VAL A 264 -11.55 2.55 11.44
C VAL A 264 -11.52 4.08 11.47
N SER A 265 -10.38 4.64 11.10
CA SER A 265 -10.18 6.09 10.98
C SER A 265 -9.74 6.44 9.56
N ILE A 266 -10.22 7.55 9.03
CA ILE A 266 -9.98 7.99 7.65
C ILE A 266 -9.32 9.35 7.71
N ARG A 267 -8.25 9.54 6.92
CA ARG A 267 -7.57 10.84 6.80
C ARG A 267 -7.35 11.17 5.34
N VAL A 268 -7.60 12.43 4.99
CA VAL A 268 -7.23 13.00 3.71
C VAL A 268 -6.00 13.85 3.92
N LEU A 269 -4.91 13.47 3.27
CA LEU A 269 -3.60 14.08 3.50
C LEU A 269 -3.20 15.09 2.42
N THR A 270 -3.92 15.05 1.30
CA THR A 270 -3.72 15.95 0.17
C THR A 270 -5.07 16.27 -0.41
N ALA A 271 -5.32 17.54 -0.71
CA ALA A 271 -6.45 18.00 -1.49
C ALA A 271 -6.01 19.25 -2.28
N ASP A 272 -5.03 19.06 -3.16
CA ASP A 272 -4.26 20.13 -3.80
C ASP A 272 -4.63 20.29 -5.28
N ASP A 273 -4.67 21.54 -5.75
CA ASP A 273 -4.86 21.83 -7.16
C ASP A 273 -3.55 21.62 -7.94
N MET A 274 -3.60 20.83 -9.01
CA MET A 274 -2.46 20.49 -9.86
C MET A 274 -2.82 20.39 -11.34
N LYS A 275 -1.80 20.27 -12.19
CA LYS A 275 -1.96 19.97 -13.62
C LYS A 275 -1.92 18.45 -13.82
N ALA A 276 -2.79 17.94 -14.70
CA ALA A 276 -2.77 16.54 -15.09
C ALA A 276 -1.54 16.20 -15.93
N GLU A 277 -0.94 15.06 -15.64
CA GLU A 277 0.14 14.46 -16.44
C GLU A 277 -0.49 13.50 -17.46
N LEU A 278 -0.44 13.92 -18.72
CA LEU A 278 -1.15 13.25 -19.80
C LEU A 278 -0.29 12.24 -20.57
N GLY A 279 1.03 12.29 -20.39
CA GLY A 279 2.01 11.32 -20.89
C GLY A 279 2.64 11.72 -22.23
N GLU A 280 3.94 11.43 -22.35
CA GLU A 280 4.82 11.81 -23.47
C GLU A 280 4.26 11.42 -24.84
N LYS A 281 3.72 10.21 -24.98
CA LYS A 281 3.17 9.73 -26.27
C LYS A 281 2.00 10.56 -26.78
N LEU A 282 1.20 11.10 -25.85
CA LEU A 282 0.09 11.97 -26.23
C LEU A 282 0.61 13.35 -26.61
N GLU A 283 1.66 13.85 -25.96
CA GLU A 283 2.35 15.08 -26.34
C GLU A 283 2.94 14.98 -27.75
N GLU A 284 3.66 13.89 -28.03
CA GLU A 284 4.21 13.57 -29.36
C GLU A 284 3.11 13.51 -30.43
N PHE A 285 2.00 12.83 -30.13
CA PHE A 285 0.85 12.77 -31.03
C PHE A 285 0.28 14.16 -31.34
N PHE A 286 0.06 15.01 -30.33
CA PHE A 286 -0.47 16.36 -30.55
C PHE A 286 0.52 17.22 -31.37
N ALA A 287 1.82 17.13 -31.06
CA ALA A 287 2.87 17.84 -31.78
C ALA A 287 2.94 17.42 -33.26
N ALA A 288 2.89 16.11 -33.55
CA ALA A 288 2.88 15.58 -34.91
C ALA A 288 1.67 16.05 -35.73
N MET A 289 0.54 16.35 -35.05
CA MET A 289 -0.66 16.88 -35.67
C MET A 289 -0.70 18.43 -35.70
N GLY A 290 0.39 19.10 -35.31
CA GLY A 290 0.46 20.57 -35.25
C GLY A 290 -0.50 21.19 -34.23
N LYS A 291 -0.83 20.46 -33.16
CA LYS A 291 -1.71 20.90 -32.07
C LYS A 291 -0.94 21.01 -30.76
N GLN A 292 -1.46 21.85 -29.86
CA GLN A 292 -0.98 21.91 -28.48
C GLN A 292 -1.83 20.99 -27.61
N LEU A 293 -1.16 20.23 -26.74
CA LEU A 293 -1.85 19.39 -25.77
C LEU A 293 -2.60 20.29 -24.74
N PRO A 294 -3.87 20.01 -24.44
CA PRO A 294 -4.64 20.78 -23.48
C PRO A 294 -4.07 20.66 -22.07
N VAL A 295 -3.96 21.79 -21.37
CA VAL A 295 -3.64 21.80 -19.94
C VAL A 295 -4.91 21.55 -19.15
N LEU A 296 -4.97 20.42 -18.45
CA LEU A 296 -6.10 20.07 -17.59
C LEU A 296 -5.73 20.34 -16.13
N LYS A 297 -6.53 21.18 -15.47
CA LYS A 297 -6.42 21.40 -14.02
C LYS A 297 -7.32 20.41 -13.28
N MET A 298 -6.83 19.93 -12.15
CA MET A 298 -7.55 19.00 -11.28
C MET A 298 -7.20 19.27 -9.83
N ARG A 299 -8.08 18.86 -8.92
CA ARG A 299 -7.74 18.69 -7.51
C ARG A 299 -7.35 17.24 -7.27
N ASN A 300 -6.15 16.98 -6.77
CA ASN A 300 -5.72 15.64 -6.41
C ASN A 300 -5.98 15.39 -4.92
N ARG A 301 -6.59 14.25 -4.60
CA ARG A 301 -6.96 13.88 -3.24
C ARG A 301 -6.39 12.53 -2.85
N MET A 302 -5.61 12.49 -1.77
CA MET A 302 -5.07 11.26 -1.20
C MET A 302 -5.79 10.90 0.11
N ILE A 303 -6.45 9.75 0.12
CA ILE A 303 -7.26 9.23 1.22
C ILE A 303 -6.59 7.98 1.78
N LEU A 304 -6.27 8.01 3.07
CA LEU A 304 -5.71 6.90 3.82
C LEU A 304 -6.69 6.40 4.87
N VAL A 305 -6.75 5.09 5.07
CA VAL A 305 -7.65 4.45 6.02
C VAL A 305 -6.89 3.48 6.91
N PHE A 306 -7.03 3.69 8.21
CA PHE A 306 -6.30 2.98 9.25
C PHE A 306 -7.25 2.12 10.06
N LEU A 307 -6.79 0.91 10.39
CA LEU A 307 -7.46 -0.06 11.23
C LEU A 307 -6.73 -0.09 12.58
N GLU A 308 -7.46 0.16 13.67
CA GLU A 308 -6.95 -0.06 15.03
C GLU A 308 -7.42 -1.43 15.53
N GLU A 309 -6.46 -2.26 15.97
CA GLU A 309 -6.69 -3.58 16.55
C GLU A 309 -5.60 -3.90 17.58
N ASP A 310 -6.00 -4.31 18.79
CA ASP A 310 -5.10 -4.62 19.91
C ASP A 310 -4.16 -3.47 20.30
N GLY A 311 -4.64 -2.23 20.18
CA GLY A 311 -3.85 -1.03 20.50
C GLY A 311 -2.79 -0.67 19.45
N GLU A 312 -2.72 -1.39 18.33
CA GLU A 312 -1.86 -1.11 17.19
C GLU A 312 -2.70 -0.56 16.03
N GLU A 313 -2.10 0.29 15.19
CA GLU A 313 -2.72 0.81 13.97
C GLU A 313 -2.02 0.28 12.72
N ILE A 314 -2.82 -0.05 11.71
CA ILE A 314 -2.35 -0.49 10.40
C ILE A 314 -3.07 0.33 9.32
N LEU A 315 -2.30 1.04 8.50
CA LEU A 315 -2.77 1.56 7.22
C LEU A 315 -3.10 0.39 6.30
N PHE A 316 -4.36 0.25 5.89
CA PHE A 316 -4.81 -0.93 5.15
C PHE A 316 -5.54 -0.61 3.83
N PHE A 317 -5.88 0.65 3.60
CA PHE A 317 -6.51 1.10 2.37
C PHE A 317 -6.00 2.50 2.02
N ALA A 318 -5.68 2.71 0.74
CA ALA A 318 -5.25 3.98 0.19
C ALA A 318 -5.95 4.23 -1.15
N MET A 319 -6.38 5.47 -1.38
CA MET A 319 -7.02 5.88 -2.63
C MET A 319 -6.55 7.26 -3.05
N LEU A 320 -6.26 7.41 -4.35
CA LEU A 320 -5.90 8.66 -5.00
C LEU A 320 -6.99 9.00 -6.01
N ALA A 321 -7.60 10.18 -5.88
CA ALA A 321 -8.68 10.65 -6.74
C ALA A 321 -8.35 12.01 -7.36
N ASN A 322 -8.56 12.14 -8.67
CA ASN A 322 -8.36 13.38 -9.42
C ASN A 322 -9.72 13.99 -9.77
N GLU A 323 -9.97 15.22 -9.33
CA GLU A 323 -11.27 15.88 -9.37
C GLU A 323 -11.24 17.07 -10.35
N TYR A 324 -12.03 17.02 -11.43
CA TYR A 324 -12.03 17.99 -12.53
C TYR A 324 -13.36 18.77 -12.57
N LYS A 325 -13.35 20.08 -12.21
CA LYS A 325 -14.56 20.93 -12.24
C LYS A 325 -14.74 21.71 -13.56
N GLU A 326 -13.69 22.33 -14.07
CA GLU A 326 -13.81 23.33 -15.15
C GLU A 326 -14.22 22.73 -16.52
N ARG A 327 -13.47 21.75 -17.03
CA ARG A 327 -13.55 21.31 -18.44
C ARG A 327 -14.15 19.91 -18.67
N LYS A 328 -14.46 19.16 -17.60
CA LYS A 328 -14.87 17.75 -17.70
C LYS A 328 -16.24 17.43 -17.12
N ALA A 329 -17.14 18.42 -17.06
CA ALA A 329 -18.50 18.24 -16.56
C ALA A 329 -18.53 17.63 -15.15
N GLU A 330 -17.77 18.22 -14.23
CA GLU A 330 -17.68 17.82 -12.83
C GLU A 330 -17.40 16.30 -12.69
N LEU A 331 -16.26 15.88 -13.24
CA LEU A 331 -15.78 14.49 -13.29
C LEU A 331 -14.72 14.21 -12.22
N ILE A 332 -14.79 13.05 -11.58
CA ILE A 332 -13.68 12.48 -10.81
C ILE A 332 -13.12 11.27 -11.54
N THR A 333 -11.81 11.07 -11.47
CA THR A 333 -11.18 9.81 -11.82
C THR A 333 -10.50 9.16 -10.62
N PHE A 334 -10.78 7.90 -10.33
CA PHE A 334 -9.98 7.15 -9.35
C PHE A 334 -8.66 6.77 -10.02
N ARG A 335 -7.59 7.45 -9.63
CA ARG A 335 -6.26 7.28 -10.22
C ARG A 335 -5.61 5.98 -9.73
N TYR A 336 -5.71 5.73 -8.43
CA TYR A 336 -5.26 4.51 -7.78
C TYR A 336 -6.16 4.17 -6.61
N LEU A 337 -6.38 2.88 -6.38
CA LEU A 337 -7.03 2.34 -5.18
C LEU A 337 -6.35 1.01 -4.87
N GLU A 338 -5.82 0.87 -3.66
CA GLU A 338 -5.22 -0.37 -3.21
C GLU A 338 -5.55 -0.66 -1.75
N THR A 339 -5.55 -1.94 -1.40
CA THR A 339 -5.80 -2.42 -0.03
C THR A 339 -4.81 -3.51 0.34
N VAL A 340 -4.47 -3.60 1.62
CA VAL A 340 -3.77 -4.74 2.23
C VAL A 340 -4.66 -5.37 3.30
N SER A 341 -4.79 -6.69 3.27
CA SER A 341 -5.89 -7.41 3.92
C SER A 341 -5.52 -7.85 5.33
N TYR A 342 -5.74 -7.01 6.33
CA TYR A 342 -5.59 -7.39 7.75
C TYR A 342 -6.91 -7.68 8.48
N ILE A 343 -8.05 -7.56 7.78
CA ILE A 343 -9.36 -7.98 8.30
C ILE A 343 -9.59 -9.44 7.88
N ASN A 344 -9.60 -10.36 8.84
CA ASN A 344 -9.74 -11.80 8.59
C ASN A 344 -11.13 -12.20 8.09
N ASP A 345 -12.19 -11.56 8.59
CA ASP A 345 -13.56 -11.78 8.14
C ASP A 345 -13.74 -11.19 6.72
N GLY A 346 -13.95 -12.08 5.74
CA GLY A 346 -14.05 -11.70 4.34
C GLY A 346 -15.30 -10.89 3.98
N GLU A 347 -16.40 -11.06 4.72
CA GLU A 347 -17.63 -10.29 4.50
C GLU A 347 -17.47 -8.89 5.11
N LEU A 348 -17.01 -8.82 6.36
CA LEU A 348 -16.71 -7.54 7.02
C LEU A 348 -15.69 -6.74 6.21
N ARG A 349 -14.60 -7.37 5.77
CA ARG A 349 -13.57 -6.73 4.94
C ARG A 349 -14.17 -6.11 3.68
N ARG A 350 -15.04 -6.85 2.99
CA ARG A 350 -15.73 -6.36 1.80
C ARG A 350 -16.65 -5.19 2.12
N ASN A 351 -17.45 -5.29 3.18
CA ASN A 351 -18.36 -4.24 3.61
C ASN A 351 -17.62 -2.96 4.00
N VAL A 352 -16.44 -3.09 4.62
CA VAL A 352 -15.54 -1.97 4.95
C VAL A 352 -15.09 -1.28 3.67
N TYR A 353 -14.54 -2.02 2.70
CA TYR A 353 -14.03 -1.45 1.44
C TYR A 353 -15.15 -0.77 0.64
N ASP A 354 -16.30 -1.44 0.51
CA ASP A 354 -17.47 -0.89 -0.18
C ASP A 354 -17.92 0.42 0.46
N SER A 355 -17.97 0.48 1.79
CA SER A 355 -18.46 1.64 2.52
C SER A 355 -17.52 2.84 2.42
N ILE A 356 -16.20 2.62 2.37
CA ILE A 356 -15.22 3.69 2.14
C ILE A 356 -15.42 4.28 0.73
N ILE A 357 -15.51 3.43 -0.28
CA ILE A 357 -15.68 3.85 -1.68
C ILE A 357 -17.00 4.60 -1.85
N PHE A 358 -18.12 4.05 -1.36
CA PHE A 358 -19.42 4.71 -1.42
C PHE A 358 -19.47 6.01 -0.59
N GLY A 359 -18.77 6.07 0.54
CA GLY A 359 -18.65 7.29 1.32
C GLY A 359 -18.00 8.41 0.50
N TYR A 360 -16.93 8.11 -0.23
CA TYR A 360 -16.28 9.09 -1.11
C TYR A 360 -17.18 9.46 -2.30
N MET A 361 -17.86 8.51 -2.92
CA MET A 361 -18.81 8.80 -4.01
C MET A 361 -19.94 9.74 -3.57
N ALA A 362 -20.40 9.60 -2.33
CA ALA A 362 -21.42 10.47 -1.79
C ALA A 362 -20.88 11.87 -1.42
N PHE A 363 -19.67 11.95 -0.85
CA PHE A 363 -18.98 13.22 -0.66
C PHE A 363 -18.79 13.95 -1.99
N ALA A 364 -18.35 13.25 -3.02
CA ALA A 364 -18.22 13.78 -4.37
C ALA A 364 -19.53 14.39 -4.88
N ALA A 365 -20.65 13.68 -4.70
CA ALA A 365 -21.97 14.16 -5.08
C ALA A 365 -22.39 15.41 -4.28
N SER A 366 -22.11 15.47 -2.97
CA SER A 366 -22.46 16.61 -2.11
C SER A 366 -21.67 17.88 -2.42
N ILE A 367 -20.51 17.77 -3.07
CA ILE A 367 -19.72 18.91 -3.54
C ILE A 367 -19.86 19.20 -5.05
N GLY A 368 -20.88 18.60 -5.68
CA GLY A 368 -21.32 18.92 -7.04
C GLY A 368 -20.72 18.07 -8.16
N TYR A 369 -19.95 17.02 -7.86
CA TYR A 369 -19.51 16.08 -8.90
C TYR A 369 -20.66 15.20 -9.36
N LYS A 370 -20.74 14.97 -10.67
CA LYS A 370 -21.82 14.20 -11.30
C LYS A 370 -21.34 12.85 -11.82
N LYS A 371 -20.04 12.73 -12.10
CA LYS A 371 -19.48 11.56 -12.80
C LYS A 371 -18.23 11.06 -12.11
N ILE A 372 -18.04 9.74 -12.15
CA ILE A 372 -16.79 9.09 -11.77
C ILE A 372 -16.38 8.13 -12.87
N HIS A 373 -15.14 8.22 -13.33
CA HIS A 373 -14.56 7.23 -14.24
C HIS A 373 -13.39 6.52 -13.56
N PHE A 374 -13.22 5.22 -13.79
CA PHE A 374 -11.98 4.55 -13.39
C PHE A 374 -11.62 3.40 -14.31
N TRP A 375 -10.33 3.15 -14.43
CA TRP A 375 -9.77 2.03 -15.17
C TRP A 375 -9.54 0.86 -14.21
N ALA A 376 -10.29 -0.23 -14.41
CA ALA A 376 -10.08 -1.51 -13.74
C ALA A 376 -8.84 -2.21 -14.30
N CYS A 377 -7.67 -1.78 -13.82
CA CYS A 377 -6.39 -2.41 -14.09
C CYS A 377 -5.87 -3.05 -12.81
N PRO A 378 -5.75 -4.38 -12.71
CA PRO A 378 -4.97 -4.96 -11.64
C PRO A 378 -3.49 -4.63 -11.85
N PRO A 379 -2.69 -4.49 -10.78
CA PRO A 379 -1.24 -4.47 -10.90
C PRO A 379 -0.75 -5.85 -11.34
N ASP A 380 0.50 -5.94 -11.77
CA ASP A 380 1.15 -7.24 -11.96
C ASP A 380 1.23 -7.98 -10.61
N PRO A 381 1.26 -9.32 -10.58
CA PRO A 381 1.20 -10.09 -9.34
C PRO A 381 2.24 -9.70 -8.28
N ASP A 382 3.42 -9.29 -8.73
CA ASP A 382 4.57 -8.91 -7.89
C ASP A 382 4.70 -7.38 -7.69
N ASP A 383 3.82 -6.60 -8.31
CA ASP A 383 3.82 -5.13 -8.22
C ASP A 383 2.61 -4.61 -7.43
N SER A 384 2.68 -3.37 -6.96
CA SER A 384 1.66 -2.68 -6.14
C SER A 384 1.49 -1.25 -6.64
N TYR A 385 0.42 -0.55 -6.29
CA TYR A 385 0.20 0.85 -6.68
C TYR A 385 0.56 1.84 -5.58
N LEU A 386 0.05 1.64 -4.36
CA LEU A 386 0.14 2.55 -3.22
C LEU A 386 0.72 1.88 -1.96
N PHE A 387 0.97 0.57 -1.98
CA PHE A 387 1.66 -0.14 -0.90
C PHE A 387 2.96 -0.75 -1.41
N ARG A 388 3.88 -1.09 -0.50
CA ARG A 388 5.05 -1.92 -0.79
C ARG A 388 4.87 -3.26 -0.08
N GLY A 389 4.63 -4.31 -0.87
CA GLY A 389 4.33 -5.63 -0.34
C GLY A 389 2.86 -5.81 0.06
N ARG A 390 2.48 -7.06 0.28
CA ARG A 390 1.11 -7.47 0.66
C ARG A 390 1.15 -8.80 1.39
N PRO A 391 0.17 -9.09 2.27
CA PRO A 391 0.13 -10.38 2.94
C PRO A 391 0.12 -11.54 1.96
N ALA A 392 0.95 -12.56 2.19
CA ALA A 392 1.10 -13.70 1.27
C ALA A 392 -0.21 -14.47 0.97
N TYR A 393 -1.20 -14.37 1.86
CA TYR A 393 -2.52 -14.97 1.66
C TYR A 393 -3.48 -14.09 0.83
N GLN A 394 -3.11 -12.85 0.53
CA GLN A 394 -3.87 -11.94 -0.31
C GLN A 394 -3.43 -12.13 -1.77
N THR A 395 -4.35 -12.62 -2.60
CA THR A 395 -4.14 -12.77 -4.03
C THR A 395 -4.56 -11.51 -4.79
N VAL A 396 -3.76 -11.11 -5.77
CA VAL A 396 -4.15 -10.06 -6.72
C VAL A 396 -5.25 -10.63 -7.62
N LEU A 397 -6.35 -9.89 -7.77
CA LEU A 397 -7.44 -10.29 -8.67
C LEU A 397 -6.98 -10.15 -10.11
N ASP A 398 -7.21 -11.17 -10.92
CA ASP A 398 -7.07 -11.04 -12.37
C ASP A 398 -8.09 -10.02 -12.93
N LYS A 399 -7.86 -9.55 -14.16
CA LYS A 399 -8.68 -8.52 -14.80
C LYS A 399 -10.18 -8.86 -14.79
N LYS A 400 -10.55 -10.13 -15.01
CA LYS A 400 -11.94 -10.56 -15.07
C LYS A 400 -12.59 -10.47 -13.69
N LYS A 401 -11.94 -11.03 -12.67
CA LYS A 401 -12.44 -10.98 -11.28
C LYS A 401 -12.50 -9.55 -10.74
N LEU A 402 -11.55 -8.70 -11.13
CA LEU A 402 -11.57 -7.28 -10.73
C LEU A 402 -12.78 -6.56 -11.34
N ILE A 403 -13.07 -6.79 -12.62
CA ILE A 403 -14.28 -6.26 -13.27
C ILE A 403 -15.54 -6.78 -12.58
N GLU A 404 -15.63 -8.08 -12.28
CA GLU A 404 -16.78 -8.67 -11.57
C GLU A 404 -16.97 -8.06 -10.17
N TRP A 405 -15.86 -7.81 -9.45
CA TRP A 405 -15.89 -7.17 -8.14
C TRP A 405 -16.45 -5.75 -8.21
N TYR A 406 -15.98 -4.95 -9.17
CA TYR A 406 -16.48 -3.59 -9.40
C TYR A 406 -17.95 -3.59 -9.85
N THR A 407 -18.35 -4.48 -10.76
CA THR A 407 -19.76 -4.62 -11.18
C THR A 407 -20.66 -4.89 -9.98
N ARG A 408 -20.28 -5.82 -9.09
CA ARG A 408 -21.02 -6.10 -7.86
C ARG A 408 -21.08 -4.89 -6.93
N LEU A 409 -19.95 -4.20 -6.74
CA LEU A 409 -19.90 -2.96 -5.95
C LEU A 409 -20.85 -1.90 -6.53
N LEU A 410 -20.87 -1.70 -7.84
CA LEU A 410 -21.69 -0.67 -8.47
C LEU A 410 -23.18 -1.04 -8.48
N GLU A 411 -23.56 -2.32 -8.64
CA GLU A 411 -24.95 -2.74 -8.44
C GLU A 411 -25.42 -2.48 -7.00
N LEU A 412 -24.58 -2.77 -6.00
CA LEU A 412 -24.88 -2.42 -4.61
C LEU A 412 -25.00 -0.90 -4.42
N GLY A 413 -24.16 -0.12 -5.09
CA GLY A 413 -24.21 1.35 -5.09
C GLY A 413 -25.54 1.88 -5.64
N LYS A 414 -26.09 1.26 -6.69
CA LYS A 414 -27.43 1.58 -7.22
C LYS A 414 -28.52 1.26 -6.20
N THR A 415 -28.49 0.06 -5.61
CA THR A 415 -29.46 -0.34 -4.59
C THR A 415 -29.43 0.59 -3.38
N ARG A 416 -28.26 1.09 -2.99
CA ARG A 416 -28.10 2.03 -1.88
C ARG A 416 -28.37 3.50 -2.24
N GLY A 417 -28.69 3.80 -3.51
CA GLY A 417 -28.91 5.17 -3.97
C GLY A 417 -27.67 6.05 -3.95
N VAL A 418 -26.46 5.47 -3.96
CA VAL A 418 -25.19 6.21 -4.02
C VAL A 418 -24.87 6.63 -5.45
N ILE A 419 -25.26 5.80 -6.42
CA ILE A 419 -25.09 6.08 -7.85
C ILE A 419 -26.44 5.88 -8.55
N SER A 420 -26.70 6.65 -9.59
CA SER A 420 -27.90 6.46 -10.42
C SER A 420 -27.69 5.34 -11.45
N ASN A 421 -26.52 5.30 -12.08
CA ASN A 421 -26.22 4.32 -13.11
C ASN A 421 -24.71 4.15 -13.35
N TYR A 422 -24.31 3.07 -14.02
CA TYR A 422 -22.96 2.90 -14.55
C TYR A 422 -22.96 2.17 -15.90
N SER A 423 -21.87 2.29 -16.64
CA SER A 423 -21.66 1.67 -17.96
C SER A 423 -20.18 1.34 -18.16
N GLN A 424 -19.88 0.27 -18.90
CA GLN A 424 -18.52 0.00 -19.42
C GLN A 424 -18.32 0.49 -20.86
N LYS A 425 -19.39 1.00 -21.47
CA LYS A 425 -19.34 1.70 -22.76
C LYS A 425 -19.24 3.20 -22.52
N TYR A 426 -18.39 3.85 -23.30
CA TYR A 426 -18.27 5.30 -23.29
C TYR A 426 -19.63 5.96 -23.58
N ASN A 427 -20.08 6.76 -22.62
CA ASN A 427 -21.34 7.49 -22.63
C ASN A 427 -21.14 9.02 -22.55
N GLY A 428 -19.90 9.49 -22.76
CA GLY A 428 -19.58 10.92 -22.81
C GLY A 428 -19.87 11.57 -24.17
N PRO A 429 -19.57 12.88 -24.30
CA PRO A 429 -19.73 13.62 -25.54
C PRO A 429 -18.94 13.01 -26.71
N LYS A 430 -19.51 13.07 -27.91
CA LYS A 430 -18.91 12.57 -29.16
C LYS A 430 -18.91 13.67 -30.22
N PRO A 431 -18.15 14.75 -30.02
CA PRO A 431 -18.09 15.84 -30.98
C PRO A 431 -17.55 15.36 -32.33
N ASP A 432 -17.79 16.18 -33.36
CA ASP A 432 -17.27 15.95 -34.70
C ASP A 432 -15.81 16.39 -34.85
N GLU A 433 -15.28 17.22 -33.96
CA GLU A 433 -13.86 17.54 -33.93
C GLU A 433 -13.06 16.50 -33.13
N VAL A 434 -12.01 15.95 -33.74
CA VAL A 434 -11.23 14.85 -33.15
C VAL A 434 -10.51 15.26 -31.86
N PHE A 435 -9.97 16.47 -31.80
CA PHE A 435 -9.24 16.96 -30.63
C PHE A 435 -10.18 17.29 -29.46
N GLU A 436 -11.38 17.79 -29.76
CA GLU A 436 -12.44 17.96 -28.75
C GLU A 436 -12.90 16.61 -28.18
N LEU A 437 -13.01 15.59 -29.04
CA LEU A 437 -13.30 14.22 -28.58
C LEU A 437 -12.18 13.69 -27.67
N ILE A 438 -10.92 13.91 -28.03
CA ILE A 438 -9.77 13.49 -27.21
C ILE A 438 -9.77 14.19 -25.85
N GLU A 439 -10.08 15.49 -25.80
CA GLU A 439 -10.19 16.26 -24.56
C GLU A 439 -11.19 15.66 -23.55
N HIS A 440 -12.30 15.10 -24.03
CA HIS A 440 -13.28 14.42 -23.18
C HIS A 440 -12.84 13.04 -22.68
N LEU A 441 -11.87 12.41 -23.35
CA LEU A 441 -11.40 11.05 -23.04
C LEU A 441 -10.20 11.05 -22.10
N ILE A 442 -9.25 11.96 -22.34
CA ILE A 442 -7.96 11.96 -21.65
C ILE A 442 -8.14 12.34 -20.19
N SER A 443 -7.28 11.82 -19.32
CA SER A 443 -7.21 12.13 -17.89
C SER A 443 -5.83 11.80 -17.36
N ASP A 444 -5.47 12.29 -16.19
CA ASP A 444 -4.19 11.98 -15.58
C ASP A 444 -3.99 10.46 -15.46
N GLY A 445 -2.93 9.93 -16.07
CA GLY A 445 -2.65 8.48 -16.15
C GLY A 445 -3.80 7.62 -16.70
N GLY A 446 -4.72 8.21 -17.47
CA GLY A 446 -5.95 7.56 -17.89
C GLY A 446 -5.77 6.48 -18.97
N PHE A 447 -6.72 5.53 -19.02
CA PHE A 447 -6.79 4.48 -20.03
C PHE A 447 -6.72 5.01 -21.47
N TRP A 448 -7.46 6.08 -21.76
CA TRP A 448 -7.53 6.64 -23.11
C TRP A 448 -6.22 7.28 -23.56
N ASN A 449 -5.44 7.89 -22.67
CA ASN A 449 -4.13 8.43 -23.03
C ASN A 449 -3.23 7.32 -23.58
N LYS A 450 -3.21 6.17 -22.89
CA LYS A 450 -2.44 4.98 -23.30
C LYS A 450 -2.92 4.44 -24.65
N GLU A 451 -4.23 4.29 -24.83
CA GLU A 451 -4.77 3.70 -26.06
C GLU A 451 -4.67 4.65 -27.26
N ILE A 452 -4.79 5.97 -27.07
CA ILE A 452 -4.54 6.96 -28.12
C ILE A 452 -3.05 6.99 -28.49
N GLY A 453 -2.15 6.97 -27.49
CA GLY A 453 -0.71 6.90 -27.74
C GLY A 453 -0.31 5.64 -28.51
N LYS A 454 -0.85 4.46 -28.16
CA LYS A 454 -0.63 3.23 -28.93
C LYS A 454 -1.19 3.32 -30.35
N LEU A 455 -2.39 3.86 -30.51
CA LEU A 455 -3.00 4.04 -31.83
C LEU A 455 -2.11 4.91 -32.72
N PHE A 456 -1.51 5.95 -32.15
CA PHE A 456 -0.55 6.81 -32.83
C PHE A 456 0.70 6.03 -33.27
N GLU A 457 1.36 5.32 -32.35
CA GLU A 457 2.56 4.54 -32.66
C GLU A 457 2.31 3.45 -33.73
N GLU A 458 1.20 2.73 -33.62
CA GLU A 458 0.92 1.57 -34.48
C GLU A 458 0.47 1.95 -35.89
N LYS A 459 -0.23 3.09 -36.05
CA LYS A 459 -0.88 3.43 -37.33
C LYS A 459 -0.33 4.65 -38.04
N TYR A 460 0.12 5.65 -37.30
CA TYR A 460 0.44 6.95 -37.87
C TYR A 460 1.95 7.19 -37.83
N GLY A 461 2.61 6.83 -36.72
CA GLY A 461 4.02 7.16 -36.51
C GLY A 461 4.26 8.65 -36.74
N CYS A 462 5.35 9.00 -37.42
CA CYS A 462 5.64 10.39 -37.81
C CYS A 462 5.04 10.80 -39.18
N ASN A 463 4.13 10.01 -39.77
CA ASN A 463 3.59 10.31 -41.10
C ASN A 463 2.40 11.27 -41.03
N GLU A 464 2.29 12.20 -42.00
CA GLU A 464 1.14 13.08 -42.13
C GLU A 464 -0.16 12.26 -42.27
N THR A 465 -1.02 12.36 -41.26
CA THR A 465 -2.31 11.66 -41.21
C THR A 465 -3.45 12.68 -41.14
N SER A 466 -4.50 12.48 -41.94
CA SER A 466 -5.66 13.37 -41.90
C SER A 466 -6.46 13.25 -40.59
N HIS A 467 -6.98 14.38 -40.09
CA HIS A 467 -7.82 14.41 -38.89
C HIS A 467 -9.03 13.48 -39.00
N GLN A 468 -9.61 13.37 -40.19
CA GLN A 468 -10.75 12.48 -40.48
C GLN A 468 -10.40 11.00 -40.27
N GLN A 469 -9.19 10.58 -40.67
CA GLN A 469 -8.76 9.21 -40.49
C GLN A 469 -8.54 8.90 -39.00
N VAL A 470 -7.88 9.80 -38.26
CA VAL A 470 -7.70 9.68 -36.81
C VAL A 470 -9.06 9.58 -36.11
N GLN A 471 -10.00 10.45 -36.47
CA GLN A 471 -11.35 10.45 -35.90
C GLN A 471 -12.08 9.13 -36.15
N LYS A 472 -12.02 8.60 -37.37
CA LYS A 472 -12.65 7.32 -37.74
C LYS A 472 -12.08 6.17 -36.93
N ASP A 473 -10.76 6.13 -36.76
CA ASP A 473 -10.09 5.08 -35.99
C ASP A 473 -10.37 5.21 -34.49
N LEU A 474 -10.36 6.43 -33.95
CA LEU A 474 -10.68 6.69 -32.55
C LEU A 474 -12.15 6.34 -32.25
N ARG A 475 -13.10 6.72 -33.09
CA ARG A 475 -14.52 6.34 -32.95
C ARG A 475 -14.70 4.82 -33.01
N ARG A 476 -13.95 4.13 -33.87
CA ARG A 476 -13.94 2.66 -33.91
C ARG A 476 -13.38 2.06 -32.62
N LEU A 477 -12.30 2.62 -32.09
CA LEU A 477 -11.68 2.17 -30.84
C LEU A 477 -12.64 2.36 -29.65
N ILE A 478 -13.28 3.54 -29.54
CA ILE A 478 -14.31 3.83 -28.54
C ILE A 478 -15.50 2.88 -28.66
N GLY A 479 -15.90 2.53 -29.88
CA GLY A 479 -17.01 1.62 -30.16
C GLY A 479 -16.74 0.15 -29.83
N LYS A 480 -15.49 -0.25 -29.54
CA LYS A 480 -15.20 -1.62 -29.10
C LYS A 480 -15.89 -1.91 -27.77
N LYS A 481 -16.27 -3.18 -27.59
CA LYS A 481 -16.83 -3.68 -26.33
C LYS A 481 -15.70 -3.99 -25.35
N ASP A 482 -16.06 -4.16 -24.08
CA ASP A 482 -15.20 -4.76 -23.04
C ASP A 482 -13.94 -3.95 -22.68
N HIS A 483 -14.00 -2.63 -22.86
CA HIS A 483 -13.01 -1.74 -22.26
C HIS A 483 -13.05 -1.89 -20.73
N PRO A 484 -11.89 -2.00 -20.05
CA PRO A 484 -11.84 -2.14 -18.60
C PRO A 484 -12.09 -0.82 -17.87
N ILE A 485 -12.91 0.08 -18.41
CA ILE A 485 -13.21 1.38 -17.83
C ILE A 485 -14.68 1.41 -17.42
N PHE A 486 -14.94 1.94 -16.24
CA PHE A 486 -16.29 2.18 -15.73
C PHE A 486 -16.61 3.66 -15.81
N TYR A 487 -17.80 3.98 -16.32
CA TYR A 487 -18.38 5.31 -16.37
C TYR A 487 -19.59 5.35 -15.45
N ILE A 488 -19.51 6.12 -14.37
CA ILE A 488 -20.51 6.14 -13.30
C ILE A 488 -21.19 7.50 -13.28
N THR A 489 -22.50 7.49 -13.11
CA THR A 489 -23.31 8.69 -12.82
C THR A 489 -23.69 8.65 -11.35
N LEU A 490 -23.24 9.64 -10.59
CA LEU A 490 -23.54 9.78 -9.18
C LEU A 490 -25.01 10.11 -8.98
N ALA A 491 -25.58 9.61 -7.87
CA ALA A 491 -26.92 10.04 -7.48
C ALA A 491 -26.86 11.50 -7.01
N PRO A 492 -27.83 12.35 -7.38
CA PRO A 492 -27.90 13.71 -6.86
C PRO A 492 -27.93 13.72 -5.33
N SER A 493 -27.15 14.59 -4.71
CA SER A 493 -27.22 14.84 -3.27
C SER A 493 -28.16 16.02 -3.02
N GLU A 494 -29.14 15.84 -2.12
CA GLU A 494 -29.96 16.95 -1.60
C GLU A 494 -29.21 17.74 -0.51
N GLU A 495 -28.17 17.13 0.07
CA GLU A 495 -27.27 17.74 1.04
C GLU A 495 -26.13 18.45 0.28
N ILE A 496 -26.26 19.76 0.03
CA ILE A 496 -25.14 20.64 -0.37
C ILE A 496 -24.59 21.29 0.89
N GLU A 497 -23.70 20.60 1.59
CA GLU A 497 -23.14 21.05 2.88
C GLU A 497 -21.98 22.03 2.72
N ALA A 498 -22.16 23.09 1.93
CA ALA A 498 -21.08 24.06 1.62
C ALA A 498 -20.54 24.80 2.86
N GLU A 499 -21.31 24.84 3.96
CA GLU A 499 -20.99 25.64 5.14
C GLU A 499 -19.93 24.99 6.07
N GLU A 500 -19.68 23.67 6.00
CA GLU A 500 -18.72 22.97 6.87
C GLU A 500 -17.24 23.11 6.46
N GLU A 501 -16.93 23.69 5.29
CA GLU A 501 -15.55 23.79 4.78
C GLU A 501 -14.68 24.79 5.56
N ASN A 502 -15.30 25.76 6.23
CA ASN A 502 -14.59 26.76 7.04
C ASN A 502 -14.03 26.18 8.36
N ASP A 503 -14.63 25.10 8.89
CA ASP A 503 -14.24 24.51 10.18
C ASP A 503 -13.26 23.34 10.01
N LEU A 504 -13.19 22.72 8.83
CA LEU A 504 -12.34 21.56 8.54
C LEU A 504 -11.52 21.81 7.26
N PRO A 505 -10.44 22.62 7.36
CA PRO A 505 -9.64 22.98 6.21
C PRO A 505 -8.96 21.75 5.57
N PRO A 506 -8.76 21.76 4.24
CA PRO A 506 -8.02 20.70 3.57
C PRO A 506 -6.56 20.65 4.02
N ILE A 507 -6.01 19.44 4.07
CA ILE A 507 -4.60 19.17 4.37
C ILE A 507 -3.81 19.01 3.07
N SER A 508 -2.58 19.51 3.05
CA SER A 508 -1.62 19.43 1.94
C SER A 508 -0.28 18.87 2.44
N SER A 509 -0.07 17.56 2.27
CA SER A 509 1.21 16.91 2.54
C SER A 509 2.00 16.72 1.25
N LYS A 510 3.29 17.09 1.29
CA LYS A 510 4.28 16.81 0.26
C LYS A 510 4.52 15.31 0.13
N ILE A 511 4.56 14.56 1.25
CA ILE A 511 4.74 13.10 1.25
C ILE A 511 3.60 12.41 0.49
N ALA A 512 2.36 12.87 0.68
CA ALA A 512 1.17 12.30 0.05
C ALA A 512 0.74 13.05 -1.24
N LYS A 513 1.65 13.84 -1.85
CA LYS A 513 1.27 14.78 -2.92
C LYS A 513 0.82 14.10 -4.21
N THR A 514 1.52 13.04 -4.62
CA THR A 514 1.19 12.23 -5.80
C THR A 514 1.45 10.75 -5.48
N GLY A 515 0.95 9.84 -6.32
CA GLY A 515 1.24 8.42 -6.18
C GLY A 515 2.74 8.10 -6.25
N ASP A 516 3.48 8.81 -7.09
CA ASP A 516 4.92 8.58 -7.29
C ASP A 516 5.73 9.08 -6.09
N VAL A 517 5.44 10.28 -5.57
CA VAL A 517 6.10 10.80 -4.36
C VAL A 517 5.80 9.92 -3.15
N TRP A 518 4.55 9.44 -3.04
CA TRP A 518 4.17 8.49 -2.00
C TRP A 518 4.96 7.18 -2.11
N ARG A 519 5.12 6.64 -3.32
CA ARG A 519 5.87 5.39 -3.54
C ARG A 519 7.36 5.54 -3.27
N GLU A 520 7.97 6.62 -3.73
CA GLU A 520 9.36 6.97 -3.43
C GLU A 520 9.56 7.04 -1.91
N PHE A 521 8.66 7.71 -1.18
CA PHE A 521 8.71 7.74 0.29
C PHE A 521 8.68 6.34 0.93
N LEU A 522 7.78 5.43 0.49
CA LEU A 522 7.75 4.06 1.00
C LEU A 522 9.03 3.29 0.67
N ASP A 523 9.59 3.52 -0.51
CA ASP A 523 10.77 2.81 -1.01
C ASP A 523 12.04 3.25 -0.27
N ASP A 524 12.25 4.56 -0.14
CA ASP A 524 13.38 5.19 0.56
C ASP A 524 13.45 4.79 2.03
N HIS A 525 12.29 4.57 2.67
CA HIS A 525 12.20 4.24 4.08
C HIS A 525 12.03 2.74 4.36
N GLY A 526 12.02 1.88 3.33
CA GLY A 526 11.93 0.43 3.55
C GLY A 526 10.57 -0.04 4.09
N LEU A 527 9.47 0.67 3.80
CA LEU A 527 8.19 0.48 4.50
C LEU A 527 7.35 -0.64 3.88
N ASP A 528 7.46 -1.85 4.45
CA ASP A 528 6.80 -3.06 3.95
C ASP A 528 5.45 -3.38 4.63
N PHE A 529 4.51 -3.90 3.85
CA PHE A 529 3.16 -4.33 4.27
C PHE A 529 2.90 -5.83 4.04
N THR A 530 3.96 -6.64 3.98
CA THR A 530 3.86 -8.10 3.76
C THR A 530 3.44 -8.84 5.04
N TYR A 531 3.92 -8.39 6.19
CA TYR A 531 3.63 -9.00 7.49
C TYR A 531 2.88 -8.02 8.40
N ARG A 532 2.19 -8.52 9.42
CA ARG A 532 1.45 -7.64 10.34
C ARG A 532 2.40 -6.70 11.07
N GLU A 533 3.54 -7.23 11.53
CA GLU A 533 4.56 -6.48 12.23
C GLU A 533 5.24 -5.41 11.36
N THR A 534 5.51 -5.72 10.08
CA THR A 534 6.08 -4.75 9.14
C THR A 534 5.08 -3.65 8.79
N ALA A 535 3.81 -3.99 8.59
CA ALA A 535 2.75 -3.01 8.32
C ALA A 535 2.48 -2.06 9.51
N ILE A 536 2.54 -2.56 10.75
CA ILE A 536 2.45 -1.71 11.96
C ILE A 536 3.62 -0.73 11.96
N ASN A 537 4.85 -1.22 11.74
CA ASN A 537 6.03 -0.35 11.70
C ASN A 537 5.93 0.70 10.59
N ALA A 538 5.54 0.27 9.38
CA ALA A 538 5.31 1.16 8.26
C ALA A 538 4.30 2.27 8.61
N THR A 539 3.19 1.88 9.25
CA THR A 539 2.16 2.82 9.69
C THR A 539 2.69 3.82 10.73
N LEU A 540 3.48 3.37 11.71
CA LEU A 540 4.10 4.25 12.70
C LEU A 540 5.04 5.28 12.06
N VAL A 541 5.88 4.85 11.12
CA VAL A 541 6.81 5.74 10.40
C VAL A 541 6.05 6.73 9.52
N ILE A 542 5.03 6.28 8.78
CA ILE A 542 4.15 7.13 7.97
C ILE A 542 3.51 8.22 8.83
N LEU A 543 2.84 7.83 9.93
CA LEU A 543 2.16 8.78 10.81
C LEU A 543 3.14 9.78 11.42
N TRP A 544 4.32 9.31 11.84
CA TRP A 544 5.36 10.18 12.38
C TRP A 544 5.85 11.21 11.36
N ALA A 545 6.18 10.77 10.15
CA ALA A 545 6.65 11.66 9.08
C ALA A 545 5.59 12.68 8.68
N LEU A 546 4.34 12.24 8.49
CA LEU A 546 3.22 13.11 8.13
C LEU A 546 2.95 14.17 9.21
N ILE A 547 2.81 13.77 10.47
CA ILE A 547 2.49 14.71 11.55
C ILE A 547 3.62 15.73 11.73
N ARG A 548 4.87 15.29 11.63
CA ARG A 548 6.04 16.19 11.65
C ARG A 548 5.97 17.22 10.51
N GLU A 549 5.71 16.75 9.30
CA GLU A 549 5.58 17.63 8.13
C GLU A 549 4.44 18.65 8.29
N LEU A 550 3.27 18.20 8.77
CA LEU A 550 2.10 19.06 8.97
C LEU A 550 2.33 20.09 10.08
N CYS A 551 3.05 19.73 11.15
CA CYS A 551 3.46 20.69 12.18
C CYS A 551 4.45 21.72 11.63
N GLU A 552 5.47 21.27 10.89
CA GLU A 552 6.50 22.15 10.30
C GLU A 552 5.95 23.12 9.27
N THR A 553 4.90 22.71 8.54
CA THR A 553 4.18 23.56 7.57
C THR A 553 3.07 24.40 8.21
N GLY A 554 2.87 24.32 9.52
CA GLY A 554 1.88 25.12 10.26
C GLY A 554 0.43 24.72 10.00
N GLN A 555 0.17 23.52 9.46
CA GLN A 555 -1.17 23.00 9.19
C GLN A 555 -1.84 22.36 10.42
N MET A 556 -1.06 22.06 11.45
CA MET A 556 -1.55 21.59 12.74
C MET A 556 -0.58 21.92 13.87
N GLU A 557 -1.07 21.91 15.10
CA GLU A 557 -0.23 21.98 16.30
C GLU A 557 0.38 20.61 16.60
N THR A 558 1.50 20.61 17.33
CA THR A 558 2.10 19.36 17.81
C THR A 558 1.11 18.66 18.75
N PRO A 559 0.72 17.39 18.48
CA PRO A 559 -0.19 16.67 19.35
C PRO A 559 0.36 16.63 20.78
N GLN A 560 -0.49 16.94 21.76
CA GLN A 560 -0.11 16.77 23.16
C GLN A 560 0.14 15.29 23.40
N THR A 561 1.40 14.90 23.57
CA THR A 561 1.72 13.54 23.98
C THR A 561 1.08 13.31 25.34
N ALA A 562 0.29 12.24 25.47
CA ALA A 562 -0.17 11.79 26.79
C ALA A 562 1.07 11.70 27.71
N PRO A 563 1.01 12.22 28.94
CA PRO A 563 2.19 12.30 29.79
C PRO A 563 2.77 10.90 29.94
N SER A 564 4.02 10.75 29.52
CA SER A 564 4.81 9.58 29.85
C SER A 564 4.81 9.45 31.37
N VAL A 565 4.58 8.21 31.83
CA VAL A 565 4.59 7.74 33.22
C VAL A 565 5.47 8.64 34.11
N PRO A 566 4.97 9.12 35.28
CA PRO A 566 5.66 10.12 36.06
C PRO A 566 7.12 9.71 36.30
N ARG A 567 8.05 10.60 35.96
CA ARG A 567 9.41 10.54 36.51
C ARG A 567 9.24 10.43 38.02
N LEU A 568 9.64 9.29 38.58
CA LEU A 568 9.89 9.18 40.00
C LEU A 568 10.88 10.29 40.34
N GLU A 569 10.38 11.31 41.03
CA GLU A 569 11.20 12.27 41.73
C GLU A 569 12.22 11.48 42.54
N SER A 570 13.48 11.84 42.36
CA SER A 570 14.57 11.29 43.15
C SER A 570 14.27 11.53 44.62
N ASP A 571 14.07 10.46 45.38
CA ASP A 571 14.03 10.49 46.83
C ASP A 571 15.23 11.30 47.33
N SER A 572 14.93 12.49 47.84
CA SER A 572 15.83 13.30 48.63
C SER A 572 16.35 12.47 49.81
N ALA A 573 17.67 12.42 49.92
CA ALA A 573 18.40 11.75 50.98
C ALA A 573 17.87 12.15 52.38
N PRO A 574 17.83 11.22 53.35
CA PRO A 574 17.37 11.54 54.69
C PRO A 574 18.37 12.47 55.38
N SER A 575 17.85 13.63 55.80
CA SER A 575 18.53 14.54 56.72
C SER A 575 18.84 13.81 58.02
N THR A 576 20.12 13.73 58.37
CA THR A 576 20.58 13.30 59.69
C THR A 576 20.21 14.36 60.72
N SER A 577 19.09 14.17 61.43
CA SER A 577 18.81 14.89 62.66
C SER A 577 19.64 14.29 63.79
N SER A 578 20.67 15.02 64.20
CA SER A 578 21.28 14.82 65.52
C SER A 578 20.39 15.51 66.56
N SER A 579 19.97 14.79 67.59
CA SER A 579 19.61 15.42 68.85
C SER A 579 20.11 14.55 69.99
N ARG A 580 20.75 15.22 70.94
CA ARG A 580 20.98 14.76 72.31
C ARG A 580 19.72 14.19 72.96
#